data_AF-A0A537W7S3-F1
#
_entry.id   AF-A0A537W7S3-F1
#
_cell.length_a   1.000
_cell.length_b   1.000
_cell.length_c   1.000
_cell.angle_alpha   90.00
_cell.angle_beta   90.00
_cell.angle_gamma   90.00
#
_symmetry.space_group_name_H-M   'P 1'
#
loop_
_entity.id
_entity.type
_entity.pdbx_description
1 polymer ?
#
loop_
_entity_poly.entity_id
_entity_poly.type
_entity_poly.pdbx_seq_one_letter_code
_entity_poly.pdbx_strand_id
1 'polypeptide(L)'
;MARESLPEALLRGEKVAWDAFVRRYGGLVVAAVRGVAMAQAEVEDLTQEAFLRLCKDDFRLLRSYDPARASLSTWLTIVARSTARDGLRRRRAEAVPIEAVPEAQLAIDPVEPVQRLKLPEALLSPRQREILAMLYDRDMDVAGDILATSVVERSWPE
;
A
#
# COMPACT_ATOMS: atom_id res chain seq x y z
N MET A 1 -33.97 15.88 12.12
CA MET A 1 -32.57 16.31 11.96
C MET A 1 -31.82 15.18 11.27
N ALA A 2 -31.40 15.36 10.03
CA ALA A 2 -30.75 14.31 9.25
C ALA A 2 -29.44 13.91 9.95
N ARG A 3 -29.26 12.60 10.19
CA ARG A 3 -27.96 12.04 10.57
C ARG A 3 -27.03 12.25 9.37
N GLU A 4 -26.27 13.34 9.37
CA GLU A 4 -25.23 13.53 8.36
C GLU A 4 -24.27 12.35 8.37
N SER A 5 -23.89 11.92 7.18
CA SER A 5 -22.94 10.84 7.04
C SER A 5 -21.59 11.35 7.57
N LEU A 6 -20.92 10.57 8.43
CA LEU A 6 -19.60 10.92 8.99
C LEU A 6 -18.61 11.51 7.94
N PRO A 7 -18.57 11.02 6.68
CA PRO A 7 -17.74 11.62 5.63
C PRO A 7 -18.06 13.10 5.32
N GLU A 8 -19.33 13.50 5.29
CA GLU A 8 -19.73 14.88 4.97
C GLU A 8 -19.24 15.88 6.02
N ALA A 9 -19.39 15.53 7.31
CA ALA A 9 -18.92 16.37 8.41
C ALA A 9 -17.38 16.49 8.43
N LEU A 10 -16.67 15.43 8.04
CA LEU A 10 -15.20 15.46 7.90
C LEU A 10 -14.76 16.39 6.76
N LEU A 11 -15.47 16.36 5.62
CA LEU A 11 -15.17 17.20 4.45
C LEU A 11 -15.42 18.70 4.70
N ARG A 12 -16.23 19.05 5.70
CA ARG A 12 -16.38 20.44 6.16
C ARG A 12 -15.29 20.90 7.13
N GLY A 13 -14.37 20.01 7.51
CA GLY A 13 -13.29 20.34 8.44
C GLY A 13 -13.74 20.53 9.89
N GLU A 14 -14.91 20.03 10.27
CA GLU A 14 -15.44 20.22 11.62
C GLU A 14 -14.57 19.47 12.66
N LYS A 15 -13.98 20.22 13.60
CA LYS A 15 -13.08 19.65 14.62
C LYS A 15 -13.72 18.49 15.39
N VAL A 16 -14.99 18.60 15.77
CA VAL A 16 -15.70 17.57 16.53
C VAL A 16 -15.83 16.26 15.73
N ALA A 17 -16.09 16.36 14.42
CA ALA A 17 -16.15 15.20 13.54
C ALA A 17 -14.78 14.53 13.39
N TRP A 18 -13.72 15.33 13.23
CA TRP A 18 -12.33 14.84 13.16
C TRP A 18 -11.87 14.21 14.48
N ASP A 19 -12.20 14.79 15.63
CA ASP A 19 -11.89 14.23 16.95
C ASP A 19 -12.59 12.87 17.14
N ALA A 20 -13.85 12.75 16.73
CA ALA A 20 -14.59 11.49 16.79
C ALA A 20 -14.01 10.44 15.83
N PHE A 21 -13.63 10.87 14.63
CA PHE A 21 -13.00 10.02 13.62
C PHE A 21 -11.66 9.46 14.08
N VAL A 22 -10.76 10.32 14.57
CA VAL A 22 -9.45 9.90 15.09
C VAL A 22 -9.61 8.99 16.31
N ARG A 23 -10.53 9.29 17.22
CA ARG A 23 -10.81 8.43 18.38
C ARG A 23 -11.29 7.03 17.97
N ARG A 24 -12.09 6.95 16.91
CA ARG A 24 -12.65 5.68 16.41
C ARG A 24 -11.67 4.87 15.57
N TYR A 25 -10.92 5.53 14.69
CA TYR A 25 -10.10 4.88 13.67
C TYR A 25 -8.59 5.00 13.90
N GLY A 26 -8.14 5.81 14.85
CA GLY A 26 -6.73 5.98 15.20
C GLY A 26 -6.03 4.65 15.50
N GLY A 27 -6.63 3.82 16.34
CA GLY A 27 -6.09 2.48 16.63
C GLY A 27 -5.96 1.59 15.39
N LEU A 28 -6.91 1.67 14.46
CA LEU A 28 -6.89 0.93 13.20
C LEU A 28 -5.76 1.42 12.28
N VAL A 29 -5.60 2.74 12.13
CA VAL A 29 -4.54 3.33 11.31
C VAL A 29 -3.18 2.95 11.87
N VAL A 30 -2.97 3.09 13.18
CA VAL A 30 -1.71 2.71 13.84
C VAL A 30 -1.43 1.21 13.66
N ALA A 31 -2.43 0.34 13.79
CA ALA A 31 -2.28 -1.10 13.56
C ALA A 31 -1.93 -1.42 12.10
N ALA A 32 -2.53 -0.72 11.14
CA ALA A 32 -2.25 -0.87 9.73
C ALA A 32 -0.80 -0.46 9.39
N VAL A 33 -0.32 0.65 9.96
CA VAL A 33 1.07 1.14 9.82
C VAL A 33 2.07 0.18 10.47
N ARG A 34 1.77 -0.34 11.68
CA ARG A 34 2.60 -1.36 12.35
C ARG A 34 2.79 -2.64 11.54
N GLY A 35 1.85 -2.98 10.66
CA GLY A 35 2.02 -4.11 9.74
C GLY A 35 3.05 -3.87 8.63
N VAL A 36 3.62 -2.67 8.53
CA VAL A 36 4.56 -2.25 7.48
C VAL A 36 5.88 -1.74 8.06
N ALA A 37 5.83 -0.91 9.12
CA ALA A 37 7.01 -0.34 9.76
C ALA A 37 7.64 -1.29 10.80
N MET A 38 8.97 -1.23 10.94
CA MET A 38 9.72 -2.12 11.83
C MET A 38 10.08 -1.45 13.16
N ALA A 39 10.33 -0.14 13.14
CA ALA A 39 10.67 0.62 14.35
C ALA A 39 9.45 1.38 14.90
N GLN A 40 9.33 1.44 16.23
CA GLN A 40 8.22 2.12 16.89
C GLN A 40 8.17 3.63 16.57
N ALA A 41 9.33 4.28 16.41
CA ALA A 41 9.40 5.69 16.03
C ALA A 41 8.83 5.95 14.62
N GLU A 42 9.05 5.03 13.67
CA GLU A 42 8.49 5.13 12.31
C GLU A 42 6.96 5.01 12.32
N VAL A 43 6.42 4.18 13.22
CA VAL A 43 4.97 3.98 13.32
C VAL A 43 4.26 5.28 13.65
N GLU A 44 4.78 6.06 14.60
CA GLU A 44 4.16 7.31 15.01
C GLU A 44 4.17 8.33 13.85
N ASP A 45 5.35 8.56 13.26
CA ASP A 45 5.52 9.47 12.12
C ASP A 45 4.61 9.09 10.94
N LEU A 46 4.61 7.81 10.54
CA LEU A 46 3.86 7.35 9.38
C LEU A 46 2.35 7.34 9.64
N THR A 47 1.93 7.17 10.90
CA THR A 47 0.52 7.34 11.30
C THR A 47 0.11 8.80 11.12
N GLN A 48 0.93 9.74 11.59
CA GLN A 48 0.66 11.16 11.40
C GLN A 48 0.61 11.51 9.91
N GLU A 49 1.55 10.99 9.11
CA GLU A 49 1.56 11.20 7.67
C GLU A 49 0.29 10.66 6.99
N ALA A 50 -0.24 9.52 7.44
CA ALA A 50 -1.51 8.98 6.94
C ALA A 50 -2.69 9.94 7.21
N PHE A 51 -2.78 10.52 8.40
CA PHE A 51 -3.82 11.52 8.70
C PHE A 51 -3.61 12.82 7.93
N LEU A 52 -2.37 13.31 7.82
CA LEU A 52 -2.06 14.49 7.00
C LEU A 52 -2.47 14.28 5.54
N ARG A 53 -2.22 13.08 4.98
CA ARG A 53 -2.64 12.73 3.62
C ARG A 53 -4.16 12.76 3.43
N LEU A 54 -4.94 12.42 4.47
CA LEU A 54 -6.41 12.53 4.42
C LEU A 54 -6.88 14.00 4.40
N CYS A 55 -6.15 14.89 5.07
CA CYS A 55 -6.47 16.31 5.17
C CYS A 55 -5.93 17.16 4.00
N LYS A 56 -4.91 16.67 3.30
CA LYS A 56 -4.20 17.40 2.25
C LYS A 56 -5.09 17.69 1.03
N ASP A 57 -4.75 18.74 0.28
CA ASP A 57 -5.35 19.10 -1.01
C ASP A 57 -6.89 19.20 -0.94
N ASP A 58 -7.42 19.95 0.04
CA ASP A 58 -8.87 20.08 0.29
C ASP A 58 -9.59 18.72 0.41
N PHE A 59 -9.01 17.84 1.23
CA PHE A 59 -9.55 16.50 1.50
C PHE A 59 -9.73 15.64 0.24
N ARG A 60 -8.97 15.90 -0.85
CA ARG A 60 -9.13 15.20 -2.15
C ARG A 60 -9.18 13.68 -2.03
N LEU A 61 -8.31 13.12 -1.19
CA LEU A 61 -8.31 11.67 -0.96
C LEU A 61 -9.59 11.21 -0.27
N LEU A 62 -10.03 11.91 0.77
CA LEU A 62 -11.26 11.57 1.49
C LEU A 62 -12.49 11.72 0.58
N ARG A 63 -12.53 12.71 -0.31
CA ARG A 63 -13.58 12.87 -1.34
C ARG A 63 -13.64 11.71 -2.33
N SER A 64 -12.54 10.96 -2.52
CA SER A 64 -12.51 9.78 -3.39
C SER A 64 -13.04 8.50 -2.72
N TYR A 65 -13.40 8.57 -1.44
CA TYR A 65 -13.99 7.43 -0.74
C TYR A 65 -15.38 7.12 -1.31
N ASP A 66 -15.58 5.87 -1.68
CA ASP A 66 -16.85 5.35 -2.18
C ASP A 66 -17.31 4.18 -1.28
N PRO A 67 -18.40 4.34 -0.50
CA PRO A 67 -18.93 3.29 0.36
C PRO A 67 -19.48 2.07 -0.40
N ALA A 68 -19.80 2.20 -1.71
CA ALA A 68 -20.24 1.07 -2.53
C ALA A 68 -19.08 0.11 -2.87
N ARG A 69 -17.83 0.59 -2.84
CA ARG A 69 -16.64 -0.21 -3.18
C ARG A 69 -16.02 -0.89 -1.98
N ALA A 70 -16.04 -0.23 -0.81
CA ALA A 70 -15.47 -0.79 0.42
C ALA A 70 -15.99 -0.09 1.68
N SER A 71 -15.95 -0.82 2.80
CA SER A 71 -16.14 -0.19 4.10
C SER A 71 -15.05 0.86 4.39
N LEU A 72 -15.39 1.89 5.16
CA LEU A 72 -14.44 2.94 5.55
C LEU A 72 -13.20 2.36 6.26
N SER A 73 -13.38 1.35 7.11
CA SER A 73 -12.28 0.67 7.80
C SER A 73 -11.32 0.00 6.82
N THR A 74 -11.85 -0.71 5.81
CA THR A 74 -11.05 -1.37 4.77
C THR A 74 -10.29 -0.33 3.96
N TRP A 75 -10.96 0.73 3.53
CA TRP A 75 -10.35 1.80 2.76
C TRP A 75 -9.25 2.53 3.54
N LEU A 76 -9.48 2.89 4.81
CA LEU A 76 -8.48 3.52 5.67
C LEU A 76 -7.25 2.63 5.89
N THR A 77 -7.45 1.32 6.02
CA THR A 77 -6.36 0.37 6.16
C THR A 77 -5.46 0.38 4.91
N ILE A 78 -6.05 0.43 3.71
CA ILE A 78 -5.31 0.52 2.44
C ILE A 78 -4.56 1.85 2.34
N VAL A 79 -5.22 2.96 2.67
CA VAL A 79 -4.60 4.30 2.68
C VAL A 79 -3.43 4.37 3.66
N ALA A 80 -3.59 3.85 4.88
CA ALA A 80 -2.54 3.84 5.89
C ALA A 80 -1.32 3.02 5.45
N ARG A 81 -1.54 1.80 4.93
CA ARG A 81 -0.44 0.92 4.47
C ARG A 81 0.30 1.49 3.27
N SER A 82 -0.43 2.02 2.29
CA SER A 82 0.20 2.64 1.12
C SER A 82 1.01 3.88 1.51
N THR A 83 0.48 4.72 2.40
CA THR A 83 1.21 5.88 2.93
C THR A 83 2.46 5.47 3.70
N ALA A 84 2.36 4.45 4.56
CA ALA A 84 3.52 3.92 5.28
C ALA A 84 4.61 3.42 4.33
N ARG A 85 4.24 2.62 3.32
CA ARG A 85 5.18 2.12 2.30
C ARG A 85 5.82 3.25 1.51
N ASP A 86 5.04 4.25 1.10
CA ASP A 86 5.55 5.41 0.37
C ASP A 86 6.53 6.23 1.22
N GLY A 87 6.20 6.44 2.51
CA GLY A 87 7.05 7.12 3.48
C GLY A 87 8.38 6.40 3.71
N LEU A 88 8.34 5.08 3.95
CA LEU A 88 9.56 4.26 4.11
C LEU A 88 10.42 4.26 2.84
N ARG A 89 9.79 4.19 1.65
CA ARG A 89 10.53 4.25 0.38
C ARG A 89 11.28 5.56 0.21
N ARG A 90 10.65 6.69 0.58
CA ARG A 90 11.30 8.02 0.53
C ARG A 90 12.49 8.09 1.50
N ARG A 91 12.30 7.67 2.75
CA ARG A 91 13.37 7.63 3.76
C ARG A 91 14.55 6.74 3.34
N ARG A 92 14.27 5.61 2.68
CA ARG A 92 15.32 4.74 2.12
C ARG A 92 16.03 5.37 0.92
N ALA A 93 15.33 6.13 0.08
CA ALA A 93 15.94 6.84 -1.05
C ALA A 93 16.80 8.04 -0.58
N GLU A 94 16.48 8.63 0.57
CA GLU A 94 17.29 9.66 1.23
C GLU A 94 18.50 9.08 1.97
N ALA A 95 18.53 7.75 2.21
CA ALA A 95 19.63 7.09 2.88
C ALA A 95 20.83 6.83 1.93
N VAL A 96 21.84 7.68 2.09
CA VAL A 96 23.27 7.54 1.75
C VAL A 96 23.62 7.29 0.25
N PRO A 97 24.40 8.18 -0.39
CA PRO A 97 25.03 7.92 -1.69
C PRO A 97 25.85 6.62 -1.65
N ILE A 98 25.80 5.81 -2.71
CA ILE A 98 26.54 4.53 -2.81
C ILE A 98 28.03 4.71 -2.46
N GLU A 99 28.61 5.86 -2.81
CA GLU A 99 30.00 6.27 -2.57
C GLU A 99 30.37 6.44 -1.08
N ALA A 100 29.38 6.65 -0.20
CA ALA A 100 29.57 6.84 1.24
C ALA A 100 29.40 5.54 2.05
N VAL A 101 29.08 4.42 1.39
CA VAL A 101 29.05 3.08 1.99
C VAL A 101 30.43 2.44 1.82
N PRO A 102 31.15 2.06 2.89
CA PRO A 102 32.44 1.38 2.77
C PRO A 102 32.32 0.13 1.89
N GLU A 103 33.25 -0.09 0.95
CA GLU A 103 33.23 -1.21 0.00
C GLU A 103 33.08 -2.58 0.69
N ALA A 104 33.59 -2.72 1.92
CA ALA A 104 33.44 -3.92 2.75
C ALA A 104 31.97 -4.25 3.10
N GLN A 105 31.07 -3.27 3.10
CA GLN A 105 29.63 -3.45 3.32
C GLN A 105 28.84 -3.61 2.02
N LEU A 106 29.45 -3.26 0.88
CA LEU A 106 28.92 -3.50 -0.48
C LEU A 106 29.35 -4.86 -1.03
N ALA A 107 30.21 -5.58 -0.32
CA ALA A 107 30.56 -6.96 -0.63
C ALA A 107 29.29 -7.83 -0.53
N ILE A 108 28.66 -8.06 -1.66
CA ILE A 108 27.64 -9.09 -1.83
C ILE A 108 28.41 -10.41 -1.73
N ASP A 109 28.22 -11.16 -0.64
CA ASP A 109 28.58 -12.58 -0.62
C ASP A 109 28.00 -13.19 -1.89
N PRO A 110 28.78 -13.97 -2.68
CA PRO A 110 28.28 -14.54 -3.93
C PRO A 110 26.95 -15.22 -3.64
N VAL A 111 25.87 -14.58 -4.11
CA VAL A 111 24.52 -15.09 -3.91
C VAL A 111 24.50 -16.38 -4.69
N GLU A 112 24.52 -17.51 -3.99
CA GLU A 112 24.18 -18.78 -4.62
C GLU A 112 22.90 -18.54 -5.40
N PRO A 113 22.85 -18.85 -6.70
CA PRO A 113 21.70 -18.56 -7.53
C PRO A 113 20.46 -19.05 -6.79
N VAL A 114 19.58 -18.10 -6.46
CA VAL A 114 18.39 -18.34 -5.64
C VAL A 114 17.72 -19.59 -6.17
N GLN A 115 17.72 -20.66 -5.38
CA GLN A 115 17.15 -21.92 -5.82
C GLN A 115 15.73 -21.62 -6.30
N ARG A 116 15.46 -21.92 -7.58
CA ARG A 116 14.16 -21.68 -8.23
C ARG A 116 13.09 -22.17 -7.27
N LEU A 117 12.26 -21.26 -6.76
CA LEU A 117 11.33 -21.54 -5.68
C LEU A 117 10.41 -22.68 -6.14
N LYS A 118 10.63 -23.90 -5.64
CA LYS A 118 9.82 -25.07 -5.99
C LYS A 118 8.50 -24.98 -5.22
N LEU A 119 7.58 -24.19 -5.74
CA LEU A 119 6.22 -24.10 -5.20
C LEU A 119 5.45 -25.39 -5.55
N PRO A 120 4.91 -26.13 -4.57
CA PRO A 120 3.98 -27.21 -4.85
C PRO A 120 2.85 -26.75 -5.76
N GLU A 121 2.59 -27.49 -6.84
CA GLU A 121 1.61 -27.10 -7.86
C GLU A 121 0.18 -26.89 -7.31
N ALA A 122 -0.14 -27.53 -6.19
CA ALA A 122 -1.42 -27.39 -5.51
C ALA A 122 -1.62 -26.03 -4.80
N LEU A 123 -0.55 -25.26 -4.57
CA LEU A 123 -0.61 -23.96 -3.90
C LEU A 123 -0.95 -22.81 -4.85
N LEU A 124 -0.91 -23.04 -6.16
CA LEU A 124 -1.14 -22.01 -7.17
C LEU A 124 -2.37 -22.35 -8.00
N SER A 125 -3.33 -21.44 -8.04
CA SER A 125 -4.37 -21.49 -9.07
C SER A 125 -3.74 -21.40 -10.47
N PRO A 126 -4.42 -21.90 -11.52
CA PRO A 126 -3.92 -21.80 -12.90
C PRO A 126 -3.49 -20.38 -13.29
N ARG A 127 -4.25 -19.38 -12.85
CA ARG A 127 -3.96 -17.96 -13.10
C ARG A 127 -2.71 -17.46 -12.39
N GLN A 128 -2.51 -17.84 -11.13
CA GLN A 128 -1.32 -17.44 -10.37
C GLN A 128 -0.05 -18.04 -10.96
N ARG A 129 -0.14 -19.28 -11.46
CA ARG A 129 0.97 -19.96 -12.14
C ARG A 129 1.36 -19.25 -13.43
N GLU A 130 0.37 -18.87 -14.25
CA GLU A 130 0.65 -18.15 -15.49
C GLU A 130 1.29 -16.79 -15.21
N ILE A 131 0.76 -16.03 -14.24
CA ILE A 131 1.36 -14.73 -13.86
C ILE A 131 2.81 -14.91 -13.39
N LEU A 132 3.11 -15.93 -12.59
CA LEU A 132 4.48 -16.19 -12.13
C LEU A 132 5.41 -16.60 -13.29
N ALA A 133 4.95 -17.45 -14.21
CA ALA A 133 5.71 -17.82 -15.40
C ALA A 133 5.97 -16.60 -16.31
N MET A 134 4.96 -15.76 -16.47
CA MET A 134 5.06 -14.50 -17.20
C MET A 134 6.13 -13.56 -16.60
N LEU A 135 6.15 -13.40 -15.28
CA LEU A 135 7.08 -12.48 -14.60
C LEU A 135 8.51 -13.01 -14.49
N TYR A 136 8.69 -14.32 -14.28
CA TYR A 136 10.00 -14.88 -13.94
C TYR A 136 10.63 -15.75 -15.04
N ASP A 137 9.83 -16.36 -15.93
CA ASP A 137 10.37 -17.18 -17.03
C ASP A 137 10.38 -16.42 -18.37
N ARG A 138 9.53 -15.39 -18.51
CA ARG A 138 9.41 -14.60 -19.75
C ARG A 138 9.87 -13.14 -19.60
N ASP A 139 10.47 -12.77 -18.46
CA ASP A 139 10.98 -11.42 -18.14
C ASP A 139 9.98 -10.28 -18.46
N MET A 140 8.67 -10.53 -18.30
CA MET A 140 7.66 -9.51 -18.58
C MET A 140 7.50 -8.54 -17.40
N ASP A 141 7.37 -7.24 -17.70
CA ASP A 141 7.17 -6.22 -16.67
C ASP A 141 5.67 -6.05 -16.36
N VAL A 142 5.33 -6.00 -15.06
CA VAL A 142 3.97 -5.78 -14.55
C VAL A 142 3.39 -4.46 -15.07
N ALA A 143 4.23 -3.44 -15.25
CA ALA A 143 3.81 -2.10 -15.63
C ALA A 143 3.55 -1.94 -17.14
N GLY A 144 4.25 -2.70 -17.99
CA GLY A 144 4.19 -2.59 -19.44
C GLY A 144 3.34 -3.67 -20.12
N ASP A 145 3.53 -4.93 -19.73
CA ASP A 145 3.12 -6.07 -20.56
C ASP A 145 1.81 -6.71 -20.10
N ILE A 146 1.54 -6.74 -18.79
CA ILE A 146 0.32 -7.37 -18.23
C ILE A 146 -0.95 -6.57 -18.59
N LEU A 147 -0.85 -5.24 -18.73
CA LEU A 147 -1.97 -4.41 -19.15
C LEU A 147 -2.37 -4.67 -20.61
N ALA A 148 -1.42 -5.02 -21.48
CA ALA A 148 -1.69 -5.36 -22.88
C ALA A 148 -2.43 -6.71 -23.02
N THR A 149 -2.17 -7.68 -22.14
CA THR A 149 -2.86 -8.98 -22.17
C THR A 149 -4.27 -8.92 -21.57
N SER A 150 -4.54 -7.98 -20.65
CA SER A 150 -5.84 -7.87 -19.98
C SER A 150 -6.99 -7.32 -20.85
N VAL A 151 -6.70 -6.78 -22.04
CA VAL A 151 -7.72 -6.20 -22.94
C VAL A 151 -8.35 -7.26 -23.87
N VAL A 152 -7.74 -8.43 -24.06
CA VAL A 152 -8.23 -9.43 -25.02
C VAL A 152 -9.27 -10.40 -24.44
N GLU A 153 -9.40 -10.52 -23.12
CA GLU A 153 -10.29 -11.50 -22.50
C GLU A 153 -11.60 -10.90 -21.98
N ARG A 154 -12.21 -10.00 -22.77
CA ARG A 154 -13.59 -9.53 -22.58
C ARG A 154 -14.55 -10.43 -23.36
N SER A 155 -14.60 -11.72 -23.01
CA SER A 155 -15.68 -12.62 -23.39
C SER A 155 -15.62 -13.89 -22.55
N TRP A 156 -16.51 -14.00 -21.55
CA TRP A 156 -16.96 -15.31 -21.09
C TRP A 156 -18.48 -15.29 -20.91
N PRO A 157 -19.23 -16.21 -21.54
CA PRO A 157 -20.68 -16.37 -21.38
C PRO A 157 -21.02 -17.18 -20.11
N GLU A 158 -22.32 -17.24 -19.81
CA GLU A 158 -22.98 -17.70 -18.57
C GLU A 158 -22.42 -18.94 -17.85
#